data_AF-A0A7W0GHP5-F1
#
_entry.id   AF-A0A7W0GHP5-F1
#
_cell.length_a   1.000
_cell.length_b   1.000
_cell.length_c   1.000
_cell.angle_alpha   90.00
_cell.angle_beta   90.00
_cell.angle_gamma   90.00
#
_symmetry.space_group_name_H-M   'P 1'
#
loop_
_entity.id
_entity.type
_entity.pdbx_description
1 polymer ?
#
loop_
_entity_poly.entity_id
_entity_poly.type
_entity_poly.pdbx_seq_one_letter_code
_entity_poly.pdbx_strand_id
1 'polypeptide(L)' 'MTRSIRLRPWQKAALDRFVASSTSDFLAVATPGAGKTTFALTAARHRLAERPGRLVVVAPTAHLKSQWAQAA' A
#
# COMPACT_ATOMS: atom_id res chain seq x y z
N MET A 1 -3.01 -13.64 14.14
CA MET A 1 -1.68 -14.07 13.64
C MET A 1 -1.10 -12.95 12.80
N THR A 2 0.03 -12.36 13.20
CA THR A 2 0.67 -11.28 12.43
C THR A 2 1.39 -11.92 11.24
N ARG A 3 0.81 -11.83 10.04
CA ARG A 3 1.44 -12.35 8.82
C ARG A 3 2.66 -11.49 8.49
N SER A 4 3.86 -12.08 8.51
CA SER A 4 5.06 -11.41 8.00
C SER A 4 4.96 -11.26 6.49
N ILE A 5 5.02 -10.02 5.99
CA ILE A 5 4.94 -9.71 4.57
C ILE A 5 6.37 -9.53 4.04
N ARG A 6 6.79 -10.40 3.13
CA ARG A 6 8.03 -10.22 2.37
C ARG A 6 7.73 -9.45 1.09
N LEU A 7 8.29 -8.24 0.97
CA LEU A 7 8.12 -7.41 -0.24
C LEU A 7 8.93 -7.98 -1.41
N ARG A 8 8.33 -7.93 -2.60
CA ARG A 8 9.03 -8.15 -3.87
C ARG A 8 10.01 -6.99 -4.14
N PRO A 9 11.07 -7.19 -4.96
CA PRO A 9 12.06 -6.15 -5.22
C PRO A 9 11.47 -4.81 -5.64
N TRP A 10 10.50 -4.82 -6.57
CA TRP A 10 9.85 -3.58 -7.02
C TRP A 10 9.05 -2.90 -5.91
N GLN A 11 8.38 -3.66 -5.04
CA GLN A 11 7.58 -3.14 -3.93
C GLN A 11 8.47 -2.47 -2.88
N LYS A 12 9.62 -3.10 -2.57
CA LYS A 12 10.62 -2.53 -1.67
C LYS A 12 11.20 -1.24 -2.25
N ALA A 13 11.64 -1.26 -3.51
CA ALA A 13 12.16 -0.06 -4.17
C ALA A 13 11.11 1.08 -4.26
N ALA A 14 9.83 0.75 -4.49
CA ALA A 14 8.77 1.73 -4.47
C ALA A 14 8.49 2.27 -3.06
N LEU A 15 8.57 1.44 -2.01
CA LEU A 15 8.39 1.86 -0.63
C LEU A 15 9.52 2.79 -0.20
N ASP A 16 10.75 2.49 -0.58
CA ASP A 16 11.91 3.36 -0.27
C ASP A 16 11.74 4.74 -0.90
N ARG A 17 11.26 4.80 -2.16
CA ARG A 17 10.91 6.08 -2.81
C ARG A 17 9.73 6.79 -2.13
N PHE A 18 8.72 6.05 -1.68
CA PHE A 18 7.57 6.64 -0.98
C PHE A 18 8.00 7.28 0.35
N VAL A 19 8.81 6.57 1.15
CA VAL A 19 9.28 7.05 2.46
C VAL A 19 10.26 8.21 2.34
N ALA A 20 11.13 8.20 1.33
CA ALA A 20 12.06 9.31 1.08
C ALA A 20 11.36 10.57 0.52
N SER A 21 10.10 10.45 0.10
CA SER A 21 9.36 11.54 -0.51
C SER A 21 8.76 12.49 0.52
N SER A 22 8.91 13.80 0.31
CA SER A 22 8.26 14.83 1.12
C SER A 22 6.91 15.29 0.55
N THR A 23 6.49 14.79 -0.63
CA THR A 23 5.19 15.15 -1.23
C THR A 23 4.03 14.39 -0.58
N SER A 24 2.84 14.99 -0.63
CA SER A 24 1.59 14.36 -0.23
C SER A 24 1.18 13.21 -1.14
N ASP A 25 1.64 13.22 -2.39
CA ASP A 25 1.12 12.37 -3.45
C ASP A 25 2.19 11.41 -3.99
N PHE A 26 1.80 10.16 -4.24
CA PHE A 26 2.68 9.15 -4.79
C PHE A 26 1.93 8.27 -5.80
N LEU A 27 2.46 8.17 -7.02
CA LEU A 27 1.87 7.33 -8.07
C LEU A 27 2.72 6.07 -8.29
N ALA A 28 2.11 4.90 -8.09
CA ALA A 28 2.72 3.61 -8.39
C ALA A 28 2.01 2.94 -9.58
N VAL A 29 2.73 2.76 -10.70
CA VAL A 29 2.25 2.02 -11.87
C VAL A 29 2.90 0.65 -11.91
N ALA A 30 2.09 -0.40 -12.02
CA ALA A 30 2.56 -1.78 -12.20
C ALA A 30 1.50 -2.59 -12.94
N THR A 31 1.93 -3.68 -13.58
CA THR A 31 1.05 -4.60 -14.30
C THR A 31 -0.05 -5.19 -13.40
N PRO A 32 -1.19 -5.64 -13.97
CA PRO A 32 -2.19 -6.39 -13.22
C PRO A 32 -1.56 -7.60 -12.51
N GLY A 33 -1.97 -7.87 -11.26
CA GLY A 33 -1.41 -8.98 -10.47
C GLY A 33 -0.01 -8.77 -9.88
N ALA A 34 0.67 -7.65 -10.17
CA ALA A 34 2.03 -7.38 -9.66
C ALA A 34 2.15 -7.23 -8.13
N GLY A 35 1.02 -7.14 -7.41
CA GLY A 35 0.97 -6.97 -5.95
C GLY A 35 0.87 -5.52 -5.49
N LYS A 36 0.17 -4.65 -6.24
CA LYS A 36 -0.01 -3.23 -5.88
C LYS A 36 -0.67 -3.02 -4.52
N THR A 37 -1.65 -3.86 -4.16
CA THR A 37 -2.36 -3.78 -2.88
C THR A 37 -1.43 -4.00 -1.69
N THR A 38 -0.54 -5.00 -1.76
CA THR A 38 0.46 -5.26 -0.71
C THR A 38 1.41 -4.08 -0.52
N PHE A 39 1.87 -3.48 -1.63
CA PHE A 39 2.68 -2.26 -1.57
C PHE A 39 1.90 -1.11 -0.90
N ALA A 40 0.68 -0.81 -1.38
CA ALA A 40 -0.13 0.30 -0.89
C ALA A 40 -0.44 0.18 0.62
N LEU A 41 -0.83 -1.01 1.10
CA LEU A 41 -1.10 -1.25 2.52
C LEU A 41 0.18 -1.16 3.37
N THR A 42 1.32 -1.59 2.85
CA THR A 42 2.61 -1.45 3.54
C THR A 42 3.00 0.02 3.68
N ALA A 43 2.89 0.79 2.59
CA ALA A 43 3.14 2.23 2.58
C ALA A 43 2.19 2.97 3.55
N ALA A 44 0.91 2.62 3.54
CA ALA A 44 -0.08 3.19 4.45
C ALA A 44 0.25 2.88 5.92
N ARG A 45 0.66 1.65 6.25
CA ARG A 45 1.10 1.29 7.61
C ARG A 45 2.33 2.09 8.05
N HIS A 46 3.32 2.27 7.17
CA HIS A 46 4.48 3.11 7.46
C HIS A 46 4.06 4.55 7.76
N ARG A 47 3.19 5.11 6.93
CA ARG A 47 2.69 6.48 7.07
C ARG A 47 1.91 6.68 8.37
N LEU A 48 1.02 5.73 8.70
CA LEU A 48 0.21 5.77 9.93
C LEU A 48 1.04 5.60 11.20
N ALA A 49 2.17 4.89 11.12
CA ALA A 49 3.10 4.78 12.25
C ALA A 49 3.78 6.13 12.56
N GLU A 50 4.12 6.91 11.53
CA GLU A 50 4.70 8.25 11.70
C GLU A 50 3.65 9.31 12.05
N ARG A 51 2.47 9.24 11.45
CA ARG A 51 1.36 10.19 11.66
C ARG A 51 0.04 9.42 11.77
N PRO A 52 -0.35 9.05 13.00
CA PRO A 52 -1.61 8.34 13.25
C PRO A 52 -2.81 9.11 12.71
N GLY A 53 -3.77 8.39 12.14
CA GLY A 53 -4.95 8.99 11.52
C GLY A 53 -5.85 7.99 10.83
N ARG A 54 -6.77 8.51 10.01
CA ARG A 54 -7.70 7.70 9.21
C ARG A 54 -7.10 7.38 7.85
N LEU A 55 -7.20 6.13 7.42
CA LEU A 55 -6.90 5.69 6.05
C LEU A 55 -8.20 5.49 5.29
N VAL A 56 -8.31 6.11 4.12
CA VAL A 56 -9.44 5.89 3.20
C VAL A 56 -8.89 5.21 1.94
N VAL A 57 -9.49 4.07 1.58
CA VAL A 57 -9.19 3.35 0.35
C VAL A 57 -10.38 3.46 -0.59
N VAL A 58 -10.14 3.97 -1.80
CA VAL A 58 -11.16 4.07 -2.85
C VAL A 58 -10.88 3.00 -3.90
N ALA A 59 -11.90 2.19 -4.20
CA ALA A 59 -11.83 1.14 -5.22
C ALA A 59 -13.06 1.22 -6.13
N PRO A 60 -12.93 0.89 -7.44
CA PRO A 60 -13.95 1.19 -8.43
C PRO A 60 -15.17 0.25 -8.37
N THR A 61 -15.06 -0.90 -7.71
CA THR A 61 -16.16 -1.88 -7.58
C THR A 61 -16.30 -2.40 -6.17
N ALA A 62 -17.50 -2.87 -5.81
CA ALA A 62 -17.75 -3.49 -4.49
C ALA A 62 -16.86 -4.70 -4.23
N HIS A 63 -16.66 -5.56 -5.25
CA HIS A 63 -15.78 -6.72 -5.15
C HIS A 63 -14.35 -6.33 -4.78
N LEU A 64 -13.79 -5.28 -5.42
CA LEU A 64 -12.45 -4.80 -5.09
C LEU A 64 -12.40 -4.20 -3.68
N LYS A 65 -13.44 -3.48 -3.22
CA LYS A 65 -13.50 -2.98 -1.83
C LYS A 65 -13.37 -4.13 -0.83
N SER A 66 -14.08 -5.23 -1.04
CA SER A 66 -13.99 -6.43 -0.19
C SER A 66 -12.59 -7.05 -0.21
N GLN A 67 -11.94 -7.15 -1.38
CA GLN A 67 -10.57 -7.65 -1.49
C GLN A 67 -9.57 -6.78 -0.71
N TRP A 68 -9.70 -5.46 -0.78
CA TRP A 68 -8.86 -4.53 -0.03
C TRP A 68 -9.08 -4.66 1.48
N ALA A 69 -10.33 -4.78 1.92
CA ALA A 69 -10.67 -4.96 3.34
C ALA A 69 -10.12 -6.27 3.91
N GLN A 70 -10.14 -7.37 3.13
CA GLN A 70 -9.58 -8.65 3.54
C GLN A 70 -8.04 -8.68 3.57
N ALA A 71 -7.39 -7.83 2.78
CA ALA A 71 -5.93 -7.76 2.70
C ALA A 71 -5.30 -6.87 3.79
N ALA A 72 -6.10 -5.98 4.40
CA ALA A 72 -5.69 -5.07 5.47
C ALA A 72 -5.64 -5.78 6.83
#